data_AF-A0A6J6PAQ9-F1
#
_entry.id   AF-A0A6J6PAQ9-F1
#
_cell.length_a   1.000
_cell.length_b   1.000
_cell.length_c   1.000
_cell.angle_alpha   90.00
_cell.angle_beta   90.00
_cell.angle_gamma   90.00
#
_symmetry.space_group_name_H-M   'P 1'
#
loop_
_entity.id
_entity.type
_entity.pdbx_description
1 polymer ?
#
loop_
_entity_poly.entity_id
_entity_poly.type
_entity_poly.pdbx_seq_one_letter_code
_entity_poly.pdbx_strand_id
1 'polypeptide(L)'
;MIALVFSYDVTDVDEFVKVYGPDGEWSQFFRGGNGFIGTELIRDVELVSRFLVIDRWDSRDAYNEFVEANREEYMRRVDETVFLYDQELRLGTFENVW
;
A
#
# COMPACT_ATOMS: atom_id res chain seq x y z
N MET A 1 -12.24 8.30 7.93
CA MET A 1 -11.26 7.23 7.71
C MET A 1 -11.51 6.56 6.37
N ILE A 2 -10.47 6.44 5.55
CA ILE A 2 -10.47 5.77 4.26
C ILE A 2 -9.49 4.60 4.24
N ALA A 3 -9.71 3.68 3.31
CA ALA A 3 -8.82 2.57 2.98
C ALA A 3 -8.55 2.59 1.47
N LEU A 4 -7.28 2.74 1.08
CA LEU A 4 -6.85 2.50 -0.29
C LEU A 4 -6.56 1.01 -0.43
N VAL A 5 -7.16 0.36 -1.42
CA VAL A 5 -7.03 -1.09 -1.60
C VAL A 5 -6.42 -1.36 -2.97
N PHE A 6 -5.35 -2.13 -2.95
CA PHE A 6 -4.61 -2.58 -4.12
C PHE A 6 -4.51 -4.10 -4.11
N SER A 7 -4.67 -4.71 -5.27
CA SER A 7 -4.44 -6.13 -5.50
C SER A 7 -3.16 -6.32 -6.28
N TYR A 8 -2.33 -7.26 -5.83
CA TYR A 8 -1.08 -7.63 -6.46
C TYR A 8 -1.06 -9.12 -6.76
N ASP A 9 -0.63 -9.47 -7.97
CA ASP A 9 -0.22 -10.83 -8.28
C ASP A 9 1.33 -10.88 -8.19
N VAL A 10 1.85 -11.83 -7.40
CA VAL A 10 3.22 -11.86 -6.93
C VAL A 10 3.81 -13.26 -7.10
N THR A 11 4.96 -13.34 -7.76
CA THR A 11 5.76 -14.56 -7.87
C THR A 11 6.77 -14.71 -6.71
N ASP A 12 7.48 -13.64 -6.34
CA ASP A 12 8.42 -13.64 -5.21
C ASP A 12 7.77 -13.05 -3.95
N VAL A 13 7.19 -13.94 -3.14
CA VAL A 13 6.42 -13.56 -1.95
C VAL A 13 7.31 -12.98 -0.84
N ASP A 14 8.52 -13.50 -0.66
CA ASP A 14 9.35 -13.14 0.50
C ASP A 14 9.82 -11.69 0.40
N GLU A 15 10.24 -11.26 -0.78
CA GLU A 15 10.67 -9.87 -1.00
C GLU A 15 9.47 -8.92 -0.98
N PHE A 16 8.35 -9.32 -1.59
CA PHE A 16 7.12 -8.53 -1.58
C PHE A 16 6.62 -8.26 -0.16
N VAL A 17 6.57 -9.29 0.70
CA VAL A 17 6.13 -9.16 2.10
C VAL A 17 7.04 -8.23 2.90
N LYS A 18 8.35 -8.22 2.65
CA LYS A 18 9.27 -7.29 3.33
C LYS A 18 9.01 -5.84 2.97
N VAL A 19 8.63 -5.57 1.72
CA VAL A 19 8.48 -4.21 1.20
C VAL A 19 7.08 -3.65 1.46
N TYR A 20 6.04 -4.46 1.26
CA TYR A 20 4.62 -4.08 1.37
C TYR A 20 3.96 -4.49 2.69
N GLY A 21 4.69 -5.17 3.59
CA GLY A 21 4.19 -5.53 4.90
C GLY A 21 3.95 -4.33 5.84
N PRO A 22 3.27 -4.56 6.98
CA PRO A 22 2.95 -3.51 7.97
C PRO A 22 4.18 -2.83 8.61
N ASP A 23 5.34 -3.48 8.54
CA ASP A 23 6.64 -2.92 8.97
C ASP A 23 7.60 -2.72 7.80
N GLY A 24 7.10 -2.90 6.57
CA GLY A 24 7.89 -2.76 5.35
C GLY A 24 8.19 -1.31 4.99
N GLU A 25 8.99 -1.16 3.94
CA GLU A 25 9.50 0.14 3.51
C GLU A 25 8.38 1.13 3.17
N TRP A 26 7.31 0.66 2.53
CA TRP A 26 6.13 1.48 2.22
C TRP A 26 5.42 1.95 3.49
N SER A 27 5.20 1.05 4.45
CA SER A 27 4.55 1.41 5.71
C SER A 27 5.40 2.40 6.52
N GLN A 28 6.72 2.21 6.56
CA GLN A 28 7.64 3.14 7.22
C GLN A 28 7.62 4.52 6.57
N PHE A 29 7.56 4.59 5.25
CA PHE A 29 7.42 5.85 4.52
C PHE A 29 6.11 6.56 4.89
N PHE A 30 4.97 5.86 4.86
CA PHE A 30 3.67 6.44 5.18
C PHE A 30 3.51 6.83 6.66
N ARG A 31 4.24 6.21 7.59
CA ARG A 31 4.27 6.61 9.02
C ARG A 31 4.71 8.06 9.26
N GLY A 32 5.40 8.68 8.30
CA GLY A 32 5.72 10.11 8.37
C GLY A 32 4.52 11.04 8.09
N GLY A 33 3.42 10.51 7.55
CA GLY A 33 2.24 11.28 7.19
C GLY A 33 1.28 11.51 8.34
N ASN A 34 0.86 12.76 8.52
CA ASN A 34 -0.21 13.09 9.46
C ASN A 34 -1.51 12.40 9.00
N GLY A 35 -2.13 11.61 9.87
CA GLY A 35 -3.35 10.86 9.56
C GLY A 35 -3.13 9.49 8.91
N PHE A 36 -1.90 9.01 8.75
CA PHE A 36 -1.67 7.60 8.42
C PHE A 36 -2.00 6.71 9.63
N ILE A 37 -2.81 5.67 9.41
CA ILE A 37 -3.27 4.76 10.46
C ILE A 37 -2.47 3.46 10.43
N GLY A 38 -2.17 2.94 9.23
CA GLY A 38 -1.41 1.70 9.07
C GLY A 38 -1.61 1.06 7.71
N THR A 39 -0.72 0.13 7.39
CA THR A 39 -0.80 -0.74 6.21
C THR A 39 -1.14 -2.15 6.68
N GLU A 40 -2.05 -2.83 5.97
CA GLU A 40 -2.26 -4.27 6.10
C GLU A 40 -1.86 -4.98 4.82
N LEU A 41 -1.27 -6.15 4.98
CA LEU A 41 -0.99 -7.07 3.91
C LEU A 41 -1.80 -8.34 4.12
N ILE A 42 -2.74 -8.61 3.22
CA ILE A 42 -3.65 -9.76 3.28
C ILE A 42 -3.35 -10.68 2.11
N ARG A 43 -3.13 -11.96 2.38
CA ARG A 43 -2.93 -12.97 1.34
C ARG A 43 -4.25 -13.66 1.00
N ASP A 44 -4.51 -13.86 -0.27
CA ASP A 44 -5.65 -14.66 -0.74
C ASP A 44 -5.42 -16.15 -0.42
N VAL A 45 -6.41 -16.80 0.20
CA VAL A 45 -6.35 -18.20 0.61
C VAL A 45 -6.68 -19.18 -0.51
N GLU A 46 -7.38 -18.71 -1.55
CA GLU A 46 -7.73 -19.50 -2.74
C GLU A 46 -6.66 -19.35 -3.82
N LEU A 47 -6.05 -18.16 -3.91
CA LEU A 47 -5.00 -17.83 -4.87
C LEU A 47 -3.74 -17.36 -4.15
N VAL A 48 -2.85 -18.31 -3.84
CA VAL A 48 -1.61 -18.09 -3.06
C VAL A 48 -0.70 -16.97 -3.57
N SER A 49 -0.71 -16.70 -4.88
CA SER A 49 0.08 -15.64 -5.53
C SER A 49 -0.55 -14.26 -5.41
N ARG A 50 -1.79 -14.14 -4.91
CA ARG A 50 -2.51 -12.87 -4.82
C ARG A 50 -2.45 -12.28 -3.41
N PHE A 51 -2.15 -11.00 -3.36
CA PHE A 51 -2.09 -10.21 -2.14
C PHE A 51 -2.92 -8.94 -2.27
N LEU A 52 -3.52 -8.51 -1.16
CA LEU A 52 -4.12 -7.21 -1.01
C LEU A 52 -3.26 -6.36 -0.09
N VAL A 53 -2.94 -5.16 -0.53
CA VAL A 53 -2.35 -4.11 0.30
C VAL A 53 -3.45 -3.11 0.62
N ILE A 54 -3.66 -2.85 1.91
CA ILE A 54 -4.67 -1.91 2.39
C ILE A 54 -3.98 -0.82 3.19
N ASP A 55 -3.93 0.39 2.65
CA ASP A 55 -3.40 1.55 3.34
C ASP A 55 -4.54 2.37 3.96
N ARG A 56 -4.51 2.53 5.28
CA ARG A 56 -5.53 3.27 6.01
C ARG A 56 -5.07 4.67 6.37
N TRP A 57 -5.96 5.63 6.10
CA TRP A 57 -5.75 7.04 6.36
C TRP A 57 -6.98 7.64 7.02
N ASP A 58 -6.79 8.67 7.83
CA ASP A 58 -7.88 9.33 8.54
C ASP A 58 -8.83 10.06 7.58
N SER A 59 -8.27 10.68 6.53
CA SER A 59 -9.03 11.33 5.47
C SER A 59 -8.34 11.20 4.11
N ARG A 60 -9.11 11.46 3.04
CA ARG A 60 -8.55 11.55 1.68
C ARG A 60 -7.60 12.73 1.53
N ASP A 61 -7.90 13.84 2.20
CA ASP A 61 -7.07 15.04 2.15
C ASP A 61 -5.71 14.78 2.81
N ALA A 62 -5.67 14.09 3.95
CA ALA A 62 -4.43 13.70 4.62
C ALA A 62 -3.52 12.85 3.71
N TYR A 63 -4.11 11.90 2.98
CA TYR A 63 -3.38 11.11 1.99
C TYR A 63 -2.84 11.97 0.83
N ASN A 64 -3.71 12.81 0.24
CA ASN A 64 -3.32 13.65 -0.90
C ASN A 64 -2.22 14.64 -0.51
N GLU A 65 -2.35 15.33 0.62
CA GLU A 65 -1.35 16.26 1.14
C GLU A 65 0.00 15.57 1.37
N PHE A 66 -0.02 14.35 1.93
CA PHE A 66 1.20 13.57 2.13
C PHE A 66 1.86 13.19 0.80
N VAL A 67 1.09 12.68 -0.17
CA VAL A 67 1.62 12.28 -1.48
C VAL A 67 2.13 13.48 -2.26
N GLU A 68 1.46 14.63 -2.20
CA GLU A 68 1.93 15.86 -2.84
C GLU A 68 3.22 16.37 -2.21
N ALA A 69 3.31 16.40 -0.88
CA ALA A 69 4.50 16.85 -0.16
C ALA A 69 5.71 15.92 -0.35
N ASN A 70 5.49 14.62 -0.56
CA ASN A 70 6.53 13.60 -0.69
C ASN A 70 6.61 12.99 -2.10
N ARG A 71 6.12 13.69 -3.12
CA ARG A 71 5.94 13.16 -4.47
C ARG A 71 7.20 12.55 -5.07
N GLU A 72 8.35 13.19 -4.89
CA GLU A 72 9.63 12.71 -5.44
C GLU A 72 10.04 11.35 -4.84
N GLU A 73 9.92 11.23 -3.51
CA GLU A 73 10.22 10.00 -2.78
C GLU A 73 9.18 8.91 -3.11
N TYR A 74 7.91 9.28 -3.21
CA TYR A 74 6.83 8.37 -3.61
C TYR A 74 7.12 7.75 -4.99
N MET A 75 7.44 8.57 -5.99
CA MET A 75 7.74 8.09 -7.35
C MET A 75 9.00 7.22 -7.37
N ARG A 76 10.04 7.58 -6.61
CA ARG A 76 11.25 6.74 -6.51
C ARG A 76 10.92 5.35 -5.95
N ARG A 77 10.12 5.28 -4.89
CA ARG A 77 9.70 4.00 -4.30
C ARG A 77 8.87 3.17 -5.27
N VAL A 78 7.96 3.79 -6.03
CA VAL A 78 7.23 3.08 -7.09
C VAL A 78 8.20 2.45 -8.10
N ASP A 79 9.19 3.21 -8.58
CA ASP A 79 10.18 2.70 -9.53
C ASP A 79 11.05 1.58 -8.92
N GLU A 80 11.38 1.69 -7.63
CA GLU A 80 12.17 0.70 -6.89
C GLU A 80 11.38 -0.58 -6.53
N THR A 81 10.05 -0.57 -6.61
CA THR A 81 9.22 -1.72 -6.21
C THR A 81 8.40 -2.32 -7.34
N VAL A 82 8.38 -1.71 -8.53
CA VAL A 82 7.59 -2.15 -9.69
C VAL A 82 7.92 -3.57 -10.16
N PHE A 83 9.12 -4.07 -9.88
CA PHE A 83 9.57 -5.42 -10.26
C PHE A 83 9.23 -6.51 -9.22
N LEU A 84 8.64 -6.14 -8.08
CA LEU A 84 8.30 -7.08 -7.00
C LEU A 84 6.95 -7.79 -7.23
N TYR A 85 6.20 -7.39 -8.24
CA TYR A 85 4.90 -7.96 -8.58
C TYR A 85 4.74 -8.08 -10.10
N ASP A 86 3.94 -9.05 -10.53
CA ASP A 86 3.65 -9.30 -11.93
C ASP A 86 2.54 -8.37 -12.43
N GLN A 87 1.57 -8.08 -11.56
CA GLN A 87 0.44 -7.19 -11.87
C GLN A 87 0.00 -6.42 -10.63
N GLU A 88 -0.30 -5.14 -10.80
CA GLU A 88 -0.97 -4.29 -9.82
C GLU A 88 -2.36 -3.90 -10.35
N LEU A 89 -3.36 -3.97 -9.49
CA LEU A 89 -4.70 -3.45 -9.72
C LEU A 89 -5.15 -2.61 -8.53
N ARG A 90 -5.32 -1.30 -8.73
CA ARG A 90 -6.00 -0.44 -7.76
C ARG A 90 -7.50 -0.76 -7.76
N LEU A 91 -7.99 -1.39 -6.70
CA LEU A 91 -9.40 -1.72 -6.52
C LEU A 91 -10.23 -0.47 -6.17
N GLY A 92 -9.63 0.49 -5.47
CA GLY A 92 -10.26 1.78 -5.22
C GLY A 92 -9.88 2.40 -3.88
N THR A 93 -10.65 3.41 -3.49
CA THR A 93 -10.59 4.03 -2.17
C THR A 93 -11.96 3.87 -1.53
N PHE A 94 -11.98 3.27 -0.35
CA PHE A 94 -13.18 2.88 0.38
C PHE A 94 -13.24 3.66 1.69
N GLU A 95 -14.43 3.82 2.25
CA GLU A 95 -14.64 4.37 3.59
C GLU A 95 -15.37 3.35 4.44
N ASN A 96 -15.13 3.38 5.76
CA ASN A 96 -15.96 2.60 6.67
C ASN A 96 -17.27 3.37 6.93
N VAL A 97 -18.39 2.67 6.90
CA VAL A 97 -19.74 3.23 7.08
C VAL A 97 -20.40 2.83 8.40
N TRP A 98 -19.66 2.15 9.30
CA TRP A 98 -20.14 1.69 10.61
C TRP A 98 -19.12 1.96 11.73
#